data_AF-A0A2A5FC06-F1
#
_entry.id   AF-A0A2A5FC06-F1
#
_cell.length_a   1.000
_cell.length_b   1.000
_cell.length_c   1.000
_cell.angle_alpha   90.00
_cell.angle_beta   90.00
_cell.angle_gamma   90.00
#
_symmetry.space_group_name_H-M   'P 1'
#
loop_
_entity.id
_entity.type
_entity.pdbx_description
1 polymer ?
#
loop_
_entity_poly.entity_id
_entity_poly.type
_entity_poly.pdbx_seq_one_letter_code
_entity_poly.pdbx_strand_id
1 'polypeptide(L)'
;WYEPKGQFKYDRQFFSGLAQSSYIPTMYRVYLLSGDEKYNQASKKILNSLLIPIAENGVLLNYNDIISIEEKPEEPPSVILNGWLSALVSVKKYYDLSKSEKALELLTSSLKTLPGILHKYDCEPYKNSRYFLSGCQRFRMQIEHSDALKIQAISIKNTETHIYELTPKSKKDRHNYQNYLPSEELKQGKNGLIPQTNPFEFNVVLSRLSYPNPNVLIMEIVNNEPENNITLEYLQYSYSAIHGFVNDDEWFIDTTFVLKQGSNRLEIPLYWEKFPLVGYPTTFKKLGDEFYNVYHFIHIDRLKTLNQLAQNDTIDYYINKWEKYTSQWPKMEIYEGLNHHAYK
;
A
#
# COMPACT_ATOMS: atom_id res chain seq x y z
N TRP A 1 -1.68 20.05 5.97
CA TRP A 1 -1.11 18.75 6.39
C TRP A 1 -2.07 18.10 7.35
N TYR A 2 -2.02 16.78 7.52
CA TYR A 2 -2.73 16.10 8.61
C TYR A 2 -1.86 16.10 9.88
N GLU A 3 -2.47 16.34 11.04
CA GLU A 3 -1.76 16.34 12.32
C GLU A 3 -1.73 14.93 12.94
N PRO A 4 -0.58 14.47 13.47
CA PRO A 4 -0.42 13.11 14.02
C PRO A 4 -1.19 12.84 15.32
N LYS A 5 -1.67 13.89 16.01
CA LYS A 5 -2.39 13.79 17.28
C LYS A 5 -3.82 14.31 17.13
N GLY A 6 -4.69 13.47 16.59
CA GLY A 6 -6.14 13.70 16.52
C GLY A 6 -6.90 12.37 16.59
N GLN A 7 -8.10 12.30 16.01
CA GLN A 7 -8.87 11.05 15.86
C GLN A 7 -8.15 9.96 15.03
N PHE A 8 -7.16 10.36 14.24
CA PHE A 8 -6.36 9.47 13.40
C PHE A 8 -4.92 9.41 13.94
N LYS A 9 -4.46 8.20 14.29
CA LYS A 9 -3.07 7.97 14.74
C LYS A 9 -2.16 7.88 13.52
N TYR A 10 -1.50 8.98 13.19
CA TYR A 10 -0.43 9.00 12.20
C TYR A 10 0.91 9.23 12.89
N ASP A 11 1.97 8.59 12.39
CA ASP A 11 3.30 8.67 13.02
C ASP A 11 4.05 9.96 12.67
N ARG A 12 3.65 10.63 11.58
CA ARG A 12 4.23 11.91 11.11
C ARG A 12 3.17 12.80 10.48
N GLN A 13 3.44 14.11 10.48
CA GLN A 13 2.71 15.04 9.63
C GLN A 13 2.97 14.68 8.16
N PHE A 14 1.93 14.73 7.34
CA PHE A 14 2.06 14.50 5.89
C PHE A 14 1.08 15.36 5.09
N PHE A 15 1.40 15.54 3.82
CA PHE A 15 0.49 16.10 2.82
C PHE A 15 -0.23 14.98 2.09
N SER A 16 -1.52 15.17 1.82
CA SER A 16 -2.32 14.23 1.04
C SER A 16 -2.54 14.77 -0.36
N GLY A 17 -2.19 13.99 -1.38
CA GLY A 17 -2.45 14.34 -2.76
C GLY A 17 -3.95 14.43 -3.08
N LEU A 18 -4.77 13.53 -2.48
CA LEU A 18 -6.22 13.58 -2.59
C LEU A 18 -6.79 14.88 -2.00
N ALA A 19 -6.41 15.23 -0.76
CA ALA A 19 -6.90 16.44 -0.12
C ALA A 19 -6.51 17.69 -0.91
N GLN A 20 -5.23 17.81 -1.30
CA GLN A 20 -4.73 18.96 -2.06
C GLN A 20 -5.43 19.10 -3.42
N SER A 21 -5.48 18.02 -4.21
CA SER A 21 -6.06 18.04 -5.55
C SER A 21 -7.54 18.45 -5.55
N SER A 22 -8.31 18.08 -4.52
CA SER A 22 -9.73 18.42 -4.41
C SER A 22 -10.00 19.95 -4.36
N TYR A 23 -9.04 20.74 -3.88
CA TYR A 23 -9.18 22.19 -3.77
C TYR A 23 -8.90 22.93 -5.09
N ILE A 24 -8.12 22.34 -6.00
CA ILE A 24 -7.70 23.00 -7.25
C ILE A 24 -8.90 23.49 -8.09
N PRO A 25 -9.85 22.62 -8.49
CA PRO A 25 -10.98 23.07 -9.32
C PRO A 25 -11.88 24.07 -8.59
N THR A 26 -12.01 23.94 -7.26
CA THR A 26 -12.82 24.85 -6.45
C THR A 26 -12.21 26.26 -6.43
N MET A 27 -10.91 26.38 -6.14
CA MET A 27 -10.23 27.68 -6.14
C MET A 27 -10.31 28.35 -7.50
N TYR A 28 -10.12 27.58 -8.59
CA TYR A 28 -10.24 28.16 -9.93
C TYR A 28 -11.67 28.61 -10.28
N ARG A 29 -12.70 27.89 -9.83
CA ARG A 29 -14.10 28.34 -10.00
C ARG A 29 -14.37 29.64 -9.25
N VAL A 30 -13.85 29.79 -8.04
CA VAL A 30 -13.98 31.05 -7.28
C VAL A 30 -13.27 32.18 -8.02
N TYR A 31 -12.10 31.94 -8.61
CA TYR A 31 -11.45 32.92 -9.49
C TYR A 31 -12.36 33.33 -10.65
N LEU A 32 -12.92 32.37 -11.40
CA LEU A 32 -13.81 32.65 -12.53
C LEU A 32 -15.05 33.48 -12.13
N LEU A 33 -15.58 33.27 -10.93
CA LEU A 33 -16.76 33.99 -10.44
C LEU A 33 -16.44 35.38 -9.87
N SER A 34 -15.28 35.53 -9.22
CA SER A 34 -14.93 36.76 -8.49
C SER A 34 -14.02 37.70 -9.27
N GLY A 35 -13.26 37.19 -10.24
CA GLY A 35 -12.15 37.91 -10.88
C GLY A 35 -10.93 38.14 -9.99
N ASP A 36 -10.93 37.68 -8.73
CA ASP A 36 -9.84 37.90 -7.78
C ASP A 36 -8.69 36.91 -8.03
N GLU A 37 -7.59 37.44 -8.56
CA GLU A 37 -6.41 36.70 -9.00
C GLU A 37 -5.76 35.87 -7.87
N LYS A 38 -6.01 36.19 -6.59
CA LYS A 38 -5.47 35.39 -5.47
C LYS A 38 -5.93 33.93 -5.52
N TYR A 39 -7.14 33.67 -6.03
CA TYR A 39 -7.68 32.32 -6.16
C TYR A 39 -7.07 31.56 -7.35
N ASN A 40 -6.76 32.25 -8.45
CA ASN A 40 -6.00 31.68 -9.56
C ASN A 40 -4.58 31.31 -9.08
N GLN A 41 -3.92 32.21 -8.38
CA GLN A 41 -2.60 31.96 -7.79
C GLN A 41 -2.63 30.79 -6.81
N ALA A 42 -3.67 30.69 -5.96
CA ALA A 42 -3.86 29.54 -5.08
C ALA A 42 -3.99 28.23 -5.88
N SER A 43 -4.81 28.19 -6.93
CA SER A 43 -4.97 27.00 -7.77
C SER A 43 -3.65 26.55 -8.42
N LYS A 44 -2.83 27.50 -8.91
CA LYS A 44 -1.49 27.23 -9.46
C LYS A 44 -0.53 26.69 -8.40
N LYS A 45 -0.54 27.25 -7.19
CA LYS A 45 0.28 26.77 -6.06
C LYS A 45 -0.10 25.34 -5.67
N ILE A 46 -1.38 25.03 -5.61
CA ILE A 46 -1.86 23.68 -5.27
C ILE A 46 -1.51 22.69 -6.39
N LEU A 47 -1.65 23.05 -7.68
CA LEU A 47 -1.17 22.19 -8.77
C LEU A 47 0.33 21.91 -8.65
N ASN A 48 1.13 22.93 -8.34
CA ASN A 48 2.57 22.77 -8.15
C ASN A 48 2.91 21.86 -6.96
N SER A 49 2.13 21.88 -5.88
CA SER A 49 2.39 21.01 -4.73
C SER A 49 2.13 19.53 -5.03
N LEU A 50 1.26 19.22 -5.99
CA LEU A 50 1.06 17.84 -6.48
C LEU A 50 2.24 17.28 -7.27
N LEU A 51 3.17 18.13 -7.70
CA LEU A 51 4.34 17.75 -8.49
C LEU A 51 5.61 17.56 -7.66
N ILE A 52 5.55 17.86 -6.36
CA ILE A 52 6.69 17.71 -5.47
C ILE A 52 6.88 16.19 -5.20
N PRO A 53 8.08 15.62 -5.45
CA PRO A 53 8.36 14.22 -5.17
C PRO A 53 8.18 13.87 -3.69
N ILE A 54 7.82 12.62 -3.40
CA ILE A 54 7.75 12.10 -2.01
C ILE A 54 9.08 12.27 -1.28
N ALA A 55 10.21 12.04 -1.96
CA ALA A 55 11.56 12.22 -1.42
C ALA A 55 11.84 13.67 -0.95
N GLU A 56 11.08 14.64 -1.47
CA GLU A 56 11.15 16.06 -1.11
C GLU A 56 9.97 16.48 -0.20
N ASN A 57 9.38 15.53 0.55
CA ASN A 57 8.22 15.74 1.42
C ASN A 57 6.94 16.19 0.65
N GLY A 58 6.85 15.83 -0.62
CA GLY A 58 5.68 16.03 -1.47
C GLY A 58 4.75 14.82 -1.53
N VAL A 59 4.03 14.68 -2.64
CA VAL A 59 3.01 13.64 -2.85
C VAL A 59 3.13 12.92 -4.20
N LEU A 60 4.06 13.33 -5.07
CA LEU A 60 4.28 12.69 -6.35
C LEU A 60 5.19 11.46 -6.17
N LEU A 61 4.66 10.29 -6.43
CA LEU A 61 5.48 9.10 -6.67
C LEU A 61 5.99 9.14 -8.11
N ASN A 62 7.30 8.97 -8.27
CA ASN A 62 7.91 8.64 -9.55
C ASN A 62 8.83 7.44 -9.32
N TYR A 63 8.36 6.25 -9.67
CA TYR A 63 9.03 4.98 -9.39
C TYR A 63 8.82 4.01 -10.55
N ASN A 64 9.88 3.56 -11.22
CA ASN A 64 9.80 2.61 -12.35
C ASN A 64 8.67 2.95 -13.35
N ASP A 65 8.67 4.18 -13.86
CA ASP A 65 7.63 4.72 -14.78
C ASP A 65 6.20 4.78 -14.20
N ILE A 66 6.04 4.52 -12.89
CA ILE A 66 4.82 4.76 -12.15
C ILE A 66 4.81 6.19 -11.66
N ILE A 67 3.88 6.97 -12.22
CA ILE A 67 3.60 8.35 -11.82
C ILE A 67 2.25 8.36 -11.12
N SER A 68 2.24 8.39 -9.78
CA SER A 68 1.02 8.45 -8.97
C SER A 68 1.01 9.65 -8.03
N ILE A 69 -0.19 10.13 -7.72
CA ILE A 69 -0.41 11.14 -6.68
C ILE A 69 -0.83 10.40 -5.41
N GLU A 70 0.06 10.31 -4.43
CA GLU A 70 -0.19 9.54 -3.22
C GLU A 70 -1.18 10.27 -2.30
N GLU A 71 -2.24 9.57 -1.89
CA GLU A 71 -3.16 10.03 -0.85
C GLU A 71 -2.43 10.17 0.50
N LYS A 72 -1.49 9.25 0.77
CA LYS A 72 -0.65 9.23 1.95
C LYS A 72 0.74 8.72 1.57
N PRO A 73 1.78 9.58 1.60
CA PRO A 73 3.15 9.15 1.32
C PRO A 73 3.67 8.20 2.40
N GLU A 74 3.84 6.92 2.03
CA GLU A 74 4.33 5.83 2.87
C GLU A 74 5.57 5.17 2.26
N GLU A 75 6.32 4.44 3.09
CA GLU A 75 7.50 3.69 2.68
C GLU A 75 7.34 2.21 3.13
N PRO A 76 7.24 1.24 2.19
CA PRO A 76 7.17 1.43 0.74
C PRO A 76 5.89 2.17 0.28
N PRO A 77 5.87 2.76 -0.94
CA PRO A 77 4.68 3.43 -1.46
C PRO A 77 3.48 2.49 -1.51
N SER A 78 2.34 2.97 -1.02
CA SER A 78 1.10 2.18 -0.93
C SER A 78 0.26 2.27 -2.19
N VAL A 79 0.33 3.38 -2.93
CA VAL A 79 -0.39 3.60 -4.20
C VAL A 79 -1.89 3.33 -4.01
N ILE A 80 -2.51 4.12 -3.14
CA ILE A 80 -3.94 4.02 -2.80
C ILE A 80 -4.79 4.41 -4.03
N LEU A 81 -5.53 3.45 -4.60
CA LEU A 81 -6.11 3.58 -5.93
C LEU A 81 -7.22 4.63 -6.00
N ASN A 82 -8.19 4.59 -5.09
CA ASN A 82 -9.28 5.56 -5.05
C ASN A 82 -8.75 7.00 -4.89
N GLY A 83 -7.71 7.17 -4.06
CA GLY A 83 -7.09 8.47 -3.78
C GLY A 83 -6.38 9.02 -5.01
N TRP A 84 -5.57 8.18 -5.65
CA TRP A 84 -4.88 8.53 -6.88
C TRP A 84 -5.86 8.87 -8.02
N LEU A 85 -6.83 7.99 -8.31
CA LEU A 85 -7.81 8.22 -9.38
C LEU A 85 -8.67 9.46 -9.11
N SER A 86 -9.07 9.71 -7.86
CA SER A 86 -9.84 10.90 -7.49
C SER A 86 -9.02 12.18 -7.60
N ALA A 87 -7.72 12.12 -7.29
CA ALA A 87 -6.81 13.24 -7.52
C ALA A 87 -6.67 13.56 -9.00
N LEU A 88 -6.49 12.55 -9.86
CA LEU A 88 -6.44 12.74 -11.31
C LEU A 88 -7.74 13.32 -11.87
N VAL A 89 -8.90 12.88 -11.40
CA VAL A 89 -10.18 13.48 -11.81
C VAL A 89 -10.28 14.95 -11.38
N SER A 90 -9.73 15.33 -10.23
CA SER A 90 -9.70 16.73 -9.80
C SER A 90 -8.74 17.56 -10.67
N VAL A 91 -7.58 17.01 -11.04
CA VAL A 91 -6.65 17.63 -12.00
C VAL A 91 -7.30 17.78 -13.38
N LYS A 92 -8.01 16.76 -13.87
CA LYS A 92 -8.79 16.82 -15.12
C LYS A 92 -9.83 17.93 -15.08
N LYS A 93 -10.62 18.01 -14.01
CA LYS A 93 -11.61 19.10 -13.83
C LYS A 93 -10.95 20.48 -13.87
N TYR A 94 -9.79 20.63 -13.25
CA TYR A 94 -9.03 21.88 -13.33
C TYR A 94 -8.55 22.17 -14.75
N TYR A 95 -7.96 21.19 -15.44
CA TYR A 95 -7.57 21.33 -16.84
C TYR A 95 -8.74 21.72 -17.74
N ASP A 96 -9.90 21.08 -17.58
CA ASP A 96 -11.09 21.37 -18.38
C ASP A 96 -11.53 22.84 -18.25
N LEU A 97 -11.37 23.42 -17.05
CA LEU A 97 -11.69 24.83 -16.75
C LEU A 97 -10.59 25.80 -17.19
N SER A 98 -9.33 25.49 -16.88
CA SER A 98 -8.23 26.46 -16.95
C SER A 98 -7.34 26.31 -18.18
N LYS A 99 -7.47 25.19 -18.91
CA LYS A 99 -6.58 24.76 -20.00
C LYS A 99 -5.09 24.78 -19.63
N SER A 100 -4.76 24.50 -18.37
CA SER A 100 -3.37 24.50 -17.90
C SER A 100 -2.58 23.34 -18.52
N GLU A 101 -1.56 23.65 -19.31
CA GLU A 101 -0.66 22.66 -19.90
C GLU A 101 0.02 21.79 -18.84
N LYS A 102 0.43 22.38 -17.71
CA LYS A 102 1.01 21.65 -16.58
C LYS A 102 0.06 20.61 -15.98
N ALA A 103 -1.24 20.93 -15.92
CA ALA A 103 -2.25 19.98 -15.46
C ALA A 103 -2.43 18.84 -16.46
N LEU A 104 -2.39 19.15 -17.76
CA LEU A 104 -2.45 18.14 -18.83
C LEU A 104 -1.22 17.23 -18.81
N GLU A 105 -0.03 17.78 -18.59
CA GLU A 105 1.23 17.02 -18.50
C GLU A 105 1.20 16.03 -17.33
N LEU A 106 0.81 16.48 -16.13
CA LEU A 106 0.65 15.61 -14.96
C LEU A 106 -0.38 14.50 -15.24
N LEU A 107 -1.54 14.89 -15.79
CA LEU A 107 -2.62 13.96 -16.08
C LEU A 107 -2.19 12.91 -17.10
N THR A 108 -1.65 13.32 -18.24
CA THR A 108 -1.23 12.40 -19.31
C THR A 108 -0.09 11.49 -18.89
N SER A 109 0.89 12.01 -18.15
CA SER A 109 2.00 11.22 -17.62
C SER A 109 1.50 10.14 -16.66
N SER A 110 0.58 10.48 -15.76
CA SER A 110 0.00 9.53 -14.82
C SER A 110 -0.95 8.53 -15.48
N LEU A 111 -1.73 8.95 -16.49
CA LEU A 111 -2.62 8.05 -17.23
C LEU A 111 -1.86 7.00 -18.05
N LYS A 112 -0.66 7.31 -18.55
CA LYS A 112 0.22 6.34 -19.23
C LYS A 112 0.64 5.19 -18.32
N THR A 113 0.70 5.41 -17.01
CA THR A 113 1.03 4.37 -16.03
C THR A 113 -0.11 3.37 -15.81
N LEU A 114 -1.38 3.82 -15.85
CA LEU A 114 -2.53 3.00 -15.44
C LEU A 114 -2.61 1.63 -16.14
N PRO A 115 -2.49 1.51 -17.47
CA PRO A 115 -2.55 0.21 -18.16
C PRO A 115 -1.56 -0.82 -17.60
N GLY A 116 -0.34 -0.37 -17.26
CA GLY A 116 0.72 -1.23 -16.76
C GLY A 116 0.55 -1.66 -15.30
N ILE A 117 -0.33 -1.02 -14.52
CA ILE A 117 -0.46 -1.27 -13.08
C ILE A 117 -1.84 -1.82 -12.66
N LEU A 118 -2.90 -1.62 -13.46
CA LEU A 118 -4.27 -2.02 -13.08
C LEU A 118 -4.42 -3.51 -12.76
N HIS A 119 -3.65 -4.38 -13.42
CA HIS A 119 -3.63 -5.82 -13.14
C HIS A 119 -3.21 -6.13 -11.69
N LYS A 120 -2.40 -5.27 -11.07
CA LYS A 120 -1.94 -5.43 -9.68
C LYS A 120 -3.05 -5.14 -8.68
N TYR A 121 -4.07 -4.37 -9.07
CA TYR A 121 -5.26 -4.07 -8.27
C TYR A 121 -6.40 -5.04 -8.51
N ASP A 122 -6.32 -5.91 -9.51
CA ASP A 122 -7.34 -6.93 -9.70
C ASP A 122 -7.24 -8.00 -8.61
N CYS A 123 -8.38 -8.36 -8.03
CA CYS A 123 -8.49 -9.41 -7.03
C CYS A 123 -9.59 -10.38 -7.42
N GLU A 124 -9.33 -11.12 -8.50
CA GLU A 124 -10.29 -12.04 -9.10
C GLU A 124 -10.87 -13.11 -8.17
N PRO A 125 -10.13 -13.71 -7.22
CA PRO A 125 -10.71 -14.70 -6.30
C PRO A 125 -11.87 -14.14 -5.48
N TYR A 126 -11.83 -12.84 -5.15
CA TYR A 126 -12.90 -12.16 -4.42
C TYR A 126 -13.83 -11.37 -5.34
N LYS A 127 -13.66 -11.46 -6.67
CA LYS A 127 -14.39 -10.65 -7.66
C LYS A 127 -14.42 -9.19 -7.23
N ASN A 128 -13.27 -8.61 -6.93
CA ASN A 128 -13.19 -7.27 -6.37
C ASN A 128 -11.87 -6.59 -6.82
N SER A 129 -11.76 -5.28 -6.61
CA SER A 129 -10.52 -4.53 -6.77
C SER A 129 -9.86 -4.31 -5.41
N ARG A 130 -8.53 -4.20 -5.41
CA ARG A 130 -7.71 -3.91 -4.22
C ARG A 130 -7.75 -2.42 -3.91
N TYR A 131 -7.64 -2.09 -2.63
CA TYR A 131 -7.64 -0.70 -2.17
C TYR A 131 -6.28 0.00 -2.41
N PHE A 132 -5.17 -0.73 -2.24
CA PHE A 132 -3.79 -0.28 -2.38
C PHE A 132 -2.88 -1.48 -2.69
N LEU A 133 -1.57 -1.28 -2.87
CA LEU A 133 -0.62 -2.32 -3.31
C LEU A 133 0.35 -2.82 -2.23
N SER A 134 0.43 -2.17 -1.07
CA SER A 134 1.20 -2.64 0.08
C SER A 134 0.38 -3.56 0.99
N GLY A 135 1.01 -4.25 1.93
CA GLY A 135 0.32 -5.08 2.92
C GLY A 135 1.26 -5.52 4.03
N CYS A 136 0.74 -5.67 5.24
CA CYS A 136 1.52 -6.18 6.36
C CYS A 136 1.52 -7.71 6.39
N GLN A 137 2.65 -8.28 6.79
CA GLN A 137 2.82 -9.70 7.03
C GLN A 137 3.63 -9.88 8.32
N ARG A 138 3.07 -10.61 9.27
CA ARG A 138 3.81 -11.04 10.46
C ARG A 138 4.55 -12.33 10.17
N PHE A 139 5.79 -12.36 10.62
CA PHE A 139 6.65 -13.53 10.60
C PHE A 139 7.07 -13.85 12.03
N ARG A 140 7.40 -15.11 12.27
CA ARG A 140 8.09 -15.53 13.47
C ARG A 140 9.17 -16.54 13.12
N MET A 141 10.27 -16.47 13.86
CA MET A 141 11.43 -17.31 13.67
C MET A 141 11.60 -18.19 14.90
N GLN A 142 11.42 -19.50 14.72
CA GLN A 142 11.81 -20.50 15.71
C GLN A 142 13.32 -20.71 15.59
N ILE A 143 14.03 -20.71 16.71
CA ILE A 143 15.49 -20.81 16.75
C ILE A 143 15.86 -21.95 17.71
N GLU A 144 16.59 -22.96 17.24
CA GLU A 144 16.96 -24.10 18.09
C GLU A 144 17.89 -23.69 19.25
N HIS A 145 18.94 -22.92 18.93
CA HIS A 145 19.88 -22.36 19.92
C HIS A 145 19.88 -20.82 19.86
N SER A 146 18.91 -20.18 20.52
CA SER A 146 18.72 -18.72 20.47
C SER A 146 19.89 -17.91 21.01
N ASP A 147 20.54 -18.37 22.10
CA ASP A 147 21.64 -17.66 22.74
C ASP A 147 22.92 -17.60 21.88
N ALA A 148 23.03 -18.50 20.90
CA ALA A 148 24.14 -18.54 19.96
C ALA A 148 23.93 -17.66 18.72
N LEU A 149 22.72 -17.12 18.54
CA LEU A 149 22.32 -16.36 17.36
C LEU A 149 22.38 -14.84 17.61
N LYS A 150 22.97 -14.10 16.68
CA LYS A 150 22.94 -12.63 16.64
C LYS A 150 22.43 -12.15 15.29
N ILE A 151 21.35 -11.40 15.29
CA ILE A 151 20.80 -10.73 14.12
C ILE A 151 21.65 -9.47 13.86
N GLN A 152 22.33 -9.41 12.71
CA GLN A 152 22.99 -8.18 12.26
C GLN A 152 21.97 -7.23 11.62
N ALA A 153 21.17 -7.76 10.70
CA ALA A 153 20.12 -7.03 10.03
C ALA A 153 19.02 -7.99 9.53
N ILE A 154 17.79 -7.48 9.49
CA ILE A 154 16.70 -8.07 8.72
C ILE A 154 16.18 -6.96 7.82
N SER A 155 16.08 -7.23 6.52
CA SER A 155 15.68 -6.25 5.53
C SER A 155 14.72 -6.87 4.51
N ILE A 156 13.88 -6.04 3.89
CA ILE A 156 12.95 -6.47 2.85
C ILE A 156 13.22 -5.72 1.54
N LYS A 157 13.48 -6.47 0.47
CA LYS A 157 13.42 -5.96 -0.90
C LYS A 157 11.99 -6.15 -1.42
N ASN A 158 11.13 -5.17 -1.17
CA ASN A 158 9.72 -5.19 -1.58
C ASN A 158 9.43 -4.35 -2.83
N THR A 159 10.43 -3.63 -3.33
CA THR A 159 10.42 -2.93 -4.62
C THR A 159 11.67 -3.36 -5.41
N GLU A 160 11.73 -3.05 -6.69
CA GLU A 160 12.87 -3.45 -7.54
C GLU A 160 14.16 -2.74 -7.13
N THR A 161 14.06 -1.52 -6.60
CA THR A 161 15.19 -0.62 -6.38
C THR A 161 15.51 -0.32 -4.92
N HIS A 162 14.62 -0.64 -3.97
CA HIS A 162 14.83 -0.33 -2.55
C HIS A 162 14.82 -1.56 -1.66
N ILE A 163 15.75 -1.55 -0.70
CA ILE A 163 15.84 -2.48 0.42
C ILE A 163 15.54 -1.69 1.68
N TYR A 164 14.54 -2.13 2.44
CA TYR A 164 14.14 -1.49 3.69
C TYR A 164 14.58 -2.34 4.88
N GLU A 165 15.43 -1.80 5.74
CA GLU A 165 15.84 -2.45 6.98
C GLU A 165 14.71 -2.38 8.02
N LEU A 166 14.50 -3.47 8.75
CA LEU A 166 13.61 -3.54 9.90
C LEU A 166 14.34 -2.99 11.11
N THR A 167 13.74 -1.98 11.76
CA THR A 167 14.33 -1.34 12.94
C THR A 167 13.63 -1.76 14.23
N PRO A 168 14.34 -1.84 15.37
CA PRO A 168 13.70 -2.07 16.66
C PRO A 168 12.70 -0.97 17.01
N LYS A 169 11.46 -1.35 17.33
CA LYS A 169 10.38 -0.42 17.75
C LYS A 169 9.70 -0.89 19.01
N SER A 170 9.39 0.07 19.89
CA SER A 170 8.64 -0.18 21.13
C SER A 170 7.14 -0.38 20.84
N LYS A 171 6.41 -1.02 21.75
CA LYS A 171 4.97 -1.28 21.62
C LYS A 171 4.13 -0.03 21.28
N LYS A 172 4.51 1.16 21.77
CA LYS A 172 3.82 2.43 21.51
C LYS A 172 4.11 3.03 20.13
N ASP A 173 5.21 2.64 19.50
CA ASP A 173 5.72 3.20 18.24
C ASP A 173 5.50 2.25 17.04
N ARG A 174 4.92 1.07 17.28
CA ARG A 174 4.61 0.09 16.23
C ARG A 174 3.31 0.44 15.51
N HIS A 175 3.36 0.27 14.20
CA HIS A 175 2.21 0.33 13.32
C HIS A 175 2.27 -0.85 12.34
N ASN A 176 1.12 -1.45 12.00
CA ASN A 176 1.09 -2.66 11.17
C ASN A 176 1.68 -2.43 9.78
N TYR A 177 1.56 -1.22 9.24
CA TYR A 177 2.12 -0.84 7.93
C TYR A 177 3.55 -0.29 8.04
N GLN A 178 4.37 -0.85 8.93
CA GLN A 178 5.79 -0.53 9.06
C GLN A 178 6.64 -1.77 9.24
N ASN A 179 7.83 -1.76 8.66
CA ASN A 179 8.87 -2.74 8.91
C ASN A 179 9.41 -2.52 10.34
N TYR A 180 9.34 -3.54 11.21
CA TYR A 180 9.88 -3.42 12.56
C TYR A 180 10.26 -4.76 13.20
N LEU A 181 11.19 -4.65 14.13
CA LEU A 181 11.53 -5.69 15.11
C LEU A 181 10.98 -5.29 16.50
N PRO A 182 10.34 -6.18 17.25
CA PRO A 182 9.89 -5.87 18.60
C PRO A 182 11.05 -5.58 19.57
N SER A 183 11.23 -4.33 20.00
CA SER A 183 12.38 -3.95 20.82
C SER A 183 12.40 -4.65 22.19
N GLU A 184 11.26 -4.94 22.80
CA GLU A 184 11.20 -5.68 24.09
C GLU A 184 11.58 -7.16 23.97
N GLU A 185 11.58 -7.71 22.75
CA GLU A 185 12.01 -9.08 22.48
C GLU A 185 13.48 -9.17 22.07
N LEU A 186 14.20 -8.05 22.13
CA LEU A 186 15.58 -7.94 21.68
C LEU A 186 16.49 -7.37 22.76
N LYS A 187 17.70 -7.93 22.85
CA LYS A 187 18.79 -7.39 23.64
C LYS A 187 19.93 -6.93 22.73
N GLN A 188 20.44 -5.73 22.97
CA GLN A 188 21.61 -5.23 22.26
C GLN A 188 22.85 -6.05 22.67
N GLY A 189 23.46 -6.74 21.70
CA GLY A 189 24.76 -7.38 21.84
C GLY A 189 25.90 -6.49 21.34
N LYS A 190 27.15 -6.94 21.54
CA LYS A 190 28.36 -6.21 21.11
C LYS A 190 28.36 -5.89 19.61
N ASN A 191 27.85 -6.81 18.78
CA ASN A 191 27.73 -6.71 17.33
C ASN A 191 26.41 -7.37 16.89
N GLY A 192 25.29 -6.65 16.95
CA GLY A 192 23.97 -7.17 16.56
C GLY A 192 22.99 -7.40 17.73
N LEU A 193 21.78 -7.79 17.38
CA LEU A 193 20.64 -7.96 18.27
C LEU A 193 20.47 -9.44 18.62
N ILE A 194 20.17 -9.74 19.89
CA ILE A 194 19.96 -11.10 20.39
C ILE A 194 18.47 -11.24 20.72
N PRO A 195 17.73 -12.16 20.06
CA PRO A 195 16.37 -12.50 20.45
C PRO A 195 16.29 -12.96 21.90
N GLN A 196 15.28 -12.50 22.64
CA GLN A 196 15.00 -12.89 24.03
C GLN A 196 13.76 -13.78 24.14
N THR A 197 13.06 -13.99 23.04
CA THR A 197 11.88 -14.84 22.89
C THR A 197 12.14 -15.89 21.82
N ASN A 198 11.49 -17.05 21.98
CA ASN A 198 11.47 -18.10 20.98
C ASN A 198 10.05 -18.69 20.94
N PRO A 199 9.28 -18.51 19.86
CA PRO A 199 9.68 -17.82 18.63
C PRO A 199 9.95 -16.33 18.80
N PHE A 200 10.82 -15.79 17.95
CA PHE A 200 11.03 -14.35 17.79
C PHE A 200 10.15 -13.81 16.68
N GLU A 201 9.24 -12.88 16.98
CA GLU A 201 8.30 -12.33 16.01
C GLU A 201 8.76 -11.00 15.42
N PHE A 202 8.36 -10.72 14.18
CA PHE A 202 8.60 -9.42 13.53
C PHE A 202 7.56 -9.12 12.44
N ASN A 203 7.50 -7.86 12.02
CA ASN A 203 6.54 -7.39 11.01
C ASN A 203 7.25 -6.87 9.78
N VAL A 204 6.76 -7.28 8.62
CA VAL A 204 7.26 -6.90 7.30
C VAL A 204 6.13 -6.27 6.50
N VAL A 205 6.42 -5.19 5.78
CA VAL A 205 5.53 -4.62 4.77
C VAL A 205 5.94 -5.13 3.40
N LEU A 206 5.04 -5.89 2.79
CA LEU A 206 5.15 -6.37 1.43
C LEU A 206 4.55 -5.35 0.46
N SER A 207 5.00 -5.36 -0.79
CA SER A 207 4.48 -4.48 -1.85
C SER A 207 4.35 -5.21 -3.18
N ARG A 208 3.14 -5.17 -3.75
CA ARG A 208 2.83 -5.65 -5.10
C ARG A 208 3.46 -4.80 -6.18
N LEU A 209 4.14 -3.69 -5.86
CA LEU A 209 4.89 -2.93 -6.86
C LEU A 209 5.95 -3.78 -7.58
N SER A 210 6.51 -4.82 -6.95
CA SER A 210 7.42 -5.75 -7.62
C SER A 210 6.71 -6.88 -8.39
N TYR A 211 5.39 -7.07 -8.22
CA TYR A 211 4.65 -8.15 -8.87
C TYR A 211 4.87 -8.14 -10.39
N PRO A 212 5.16 -9.30 -11.04
CA PRO A 212 5.06 -10.66 -10.49
C PRO A 212 6.28 -11.14 -9.70
N ASN A 213 7.38 -10.39 -9.69
CA ASN A 213 8.57 -10.78 -8.92
C ASN A 213 8.25 -10.80 -7.41
N PRO A 214 8.66 -11.85 -6.68
CA PRO A 214 8.42 -11.94 -5.25
C PRO A 214 9.18 -10.82 -4.52
N ASN A 215 8.68 -10.44 -3.35
CA ASN A 215 9.50 -9.68 -2.40
C ASN A 215 10.58 -10.61 -1.84
N VAL A 216 11.73 -10.07 -1.42
CA VAL A 216 12.83 -10.89 -0.88
C VAL A 216 13.16 -10.45 0.53
N LEU A 217 12.90 -11.31 1.51
CA LEU A 217 13.32 -11.12 2.89
C LEU A 217 14.80 -11.51 3.02
N ILE A 218 15.61 -10.58 3.47
CA ILE A 218 17.06 -10.73 3.60
C ILE A 218 17.38 -10.74 5.08
N MET A 219 18.08 -11.79 5.54
CA MET A 219 18.53 -11.88 6.93
C MET A 219 20.04 -12.06 6.97
N GLU A 220 20.70 -11.20 7.74
CA GLU A 220 22.12 -11.28 8.03
C GLU A 220 22.29 -11.68 9.50
N ILE A 221 22.79 -12.90 9.71
CA ILE A 221 22.80 -13.55 11.02
C ILE A 221 24.19 -14.12 11.31
N VAL A 222 24.67 -13.94 12.53
CA VAL A 222 25.87 -14.63 13.03
C VAL A 222 25.44 -15.75 13.97
N ASN A 223 25.92 -16.96 13.71
CA ASN A 223 25.69 -18.14 14.55
C ASN A 223 27.01 -18.59 15.18
N ASN A 224 27.02 -18.85 16.50
CA ASN A 224 28.23 -19.29 17.21
C ASN A 224 28.31 -20.82 17.37
N GLU A 225 27.23 -21.55 17.13
CA GLU A 225 27.23 -23.02 17.13
C GLU A 225 27.76 -23.60 15.81
N PRO A 226 28.24 -24.87 15.78
CA PRO A 226 28.59 -25.56 14.54
C PRO A 226 27.44 -25.57 13.52
N GLU A 227 26.24 -25.87 14.00
CA GLU A 227 24.98 -25.83 13.26
C GLU A 227 23.86 -25.33 14.17
N ASN A 228 22.87 -24.65 13.59
CA ASN A 228 21.70 -24.16 14.32
C ASN A 228 20.51 -24.08 13.37
N ASN A 229 19.42 -24.78 13.66
CA ASN A 229 18.23 -24.75 12.82
C ASN A 229 17.38 -23.53 13.14
N ILE A 230 16.92 -22.85 12.08
CA ILE A 230 15.89 -21.83 12.18
C ILE A 230 14.71 -22.18 11.28
N THR A 231 13.49 -22.02 11.79
CA THR A 231 12.26 -22.19 11.02
C THR A 231 11.57 -20.85 10.93
N LEU A 232 11.35 -20.37 9.70
CA LEU A 232 10.57 -19.18 9.45
C LEU A 232 9.12 -19.57 9.24
N GLU A 233 8.23 -18.96 10.00
CA GLU A 233 6.78 -19.12 9.89
C GLU A 233 6.14 -17.76 9.57
N TYR A 234 4.99 -17.79 8.91
CA TYR A 234 4.18 -16.62 8.62
C TYR A 234 2.76 -16.79 9.15
N LEU A 235 2.17 -15.68 9.57
CA LEU A 235 0.79 -15.64 10.04
C LEU A 235 -0.17 -15.70 8.85
N GLN A 236 -1.15 -16.60 8.89
CA GLN A 236 -2.22 -16.70 7.91
C GLN A 236 -3.28 -15.64 8.19
N TYR A 237 -3.85 -15.15 7.09
CA TYR A 237 -4.92 -14.17 7.14
C TYR A 237 -6.05 -14.55 6.20
N SER A 238 -7.26 -14.23 6.64
CA SER A 238 -8.47 -14.36 5.86
C SER A 238 -9.00 -12.98 5.47
N TYR A 239 -9.85 -12.97 4.44
CA TYR A 239 -10.53 -11.77 4.02
C TYR A 239 -11.97 -11.77 4.54
N SER A 240 -12.37 -10.66 5.13
CA SER A 240 -13.74 -10.31 5.47
C SER A 240 -14.17 -9.11 4.63
N ALA A 241 -15.35 -9.19 4.01
CA ALA A 241 -15.88 -8.08 3.23
C ALA A 241 -16.09 -6.79 4.05
N ILE A 242 -16.31 -6.89 5.36
CA ILE A 242 -16.53 -5.72 6.25
C ILE A 242 -15.23 -5.29 6.92
N HIS A 243 -14.46 -6.24 7.44
CA HIS A 243 -13.27 -5.97 8.25
C HIS A 243 -11.98 -5.91 7.43
N GLY A 244 -12.01 -6.32 6.17
CA GLY A 244 -10.85 -6.40 5.30
C GLY A 244 -10.01 -7.61 5.67
N PHE A 245 -8.84 -7.35 6.20
CA PHE A 245 -7.88 -8.39 6.56
C PHE A 245 -8.05 -8.82 8.02
N VAL A 246 -8.28 -10.11 8.24
CA VAL A 246 -8.54 -10.69 9.56
C VAL A 246 -7.41 -11.65 9.91
N ASN A 247 -6.93 -11.55 11.15
CA ASN A 247 -5.95 -12.47 11.70
C ASN A 247 -6.66 -13.74 12.18
N ASP A 248 -6.28 -14.88 11.61
CA ASP A 248 -6.84 -16.18 11.98
C ASP A 248 -6.08 -16.84 13.15
N ASP A 249 -5.00 -16.20 13.64
CA ASP A 249 -4.07 -16.71 14.66
C ASP A 249 -3.41 -18.05 14.30
N GLU A 250 -3.44 -18.43 13.02
CA GLU A 250 -2.81 -19.64 12.48
C GLU A 250 -1.45 -19.32 11.84
N TRP A 251 -0.43 -20.11 12.16
CA TRP A 251 0.94 -19.94 11.65
C TRP A 251 1.34 -21.10 10.74
N PHE A 252 1.93 -20.78 9.61
CA PHE A 252 2.40 -21.74 8.62
C PHE A 252 3.90 -21.67 8.45
N ILE A 253 4.54 -22.82 8.30
CA ILE A 253 5.97 -22.90 7.99
C ILE A 253 6.18 -22.38 6.57
N ASP A 254 7.00 -21.34 6.43
CA ASP A 254 7.48 -20.88 5.14
C ASP A 254 8.62 -21.79 4.64
N THR A 255 9.62 -21.99 5.51
CA THR A 255 10.87 -22.66 5.20
C THR A 255 11.70 -22.91 6.47
N THR A 256 12.67 -23.82 6.41
CA THR A 256 13.64 -24.09 7.47
C THR A 256 15.06 -24.03 6.90
N PHE A 257 15.98 -23.43 7.66
CA PHE A 257 17.39 -23.28 7.28
C PHE A 257 18.30 -23.86 8.35
N VAL A 258 19.41 -24.43 7.91
CA VAL A 258 20.53 -24.82 8.79
C VAL A 258 21.58 -23.72 8.71
N LEU A 259 21.76 -22.95 9.78
CA LEU A 259 22.83 -21.96 9.88
C LEU A 259 24.15 -22.66 10.18
N LYS A 260 25.24 -22.24 9.53
CA LYS A 260 26.60 -22.68 9.84
C LYS A 260 27.25 -21.74 10.83
N GLN A 261 28.29 -22.19 11.52
CA GLN A 261 29.09 -21.32 12.37
C GLN A 261 29.63 -20.11 11.59
N GLY A 262 29.55 -18.92 12.18
CA GLY A 262 29.95 -17.65 11.57
C GLY A 262 28.79 -16.89 10.93
N SER A 263 29.11 -16.09 9.91
CA SER A 263 28.14 -15.23 9.23
C SER A 263 27.34 -16.01 8.18
N ASN A 264 26.02 -15.84 8.23
CA ASN A 264 25.06 -16.41 7.30
C ASN A 264 24.24 -15.27 6.69
N ARG A 265 24.05 -15.32 5.38
CA ARG A 265 23.16 -14.41 4.67
C ARG A 265 22.09 -15.22 3.94
N LEU A 266 20.85 -15.03 4.36
CA LEU A 266 19.69 -15.71 3.80
C LEU A 266 18.94 -14.73 2.91
N GLU A 267 18.60 -15.16 1.69
CA GLU A 267 17.67 -14.47 0.81
C GLU A 267 16.46 -15.37 0.60
N ILE A 268 15.28 -14.92 1.04
CA ILE A 268 14.07 -15.72 1.11
C ILE A 268 13.02 -15.08 0.20
N PRO A 269 12.79 -15.65 -1.00
CA PRO A 269 11.71 -15.21 -1.88
C PRO A 269 10.34 -15.46 -1.24
N LEU A 270 9.57 -14.39 -1.09
CA LEU A 270 8.21 -14.40 -0.55
C LEU A 270 7.21 -14.46 -1.71
N TYR A 271 6.81 -15.69 -2.07
CA TYR A 271 5.95 -15.93 -3.22
C TYR A 271 4.48 -15.57 -2.98
N TRP A 272 3.83 -15.02 -4.01
CA TRP A 272 2.53 -14.35 -3.89
C TRP A 272 1.36 -15.28 -3.54
N GLU A 273 1.47 -16.57 -3.83
CA GLU A 273 0.47 -17.59 -3.49
C GLU A 273 0.29 -17.74 -1.97
N LYS A 274 1.34 -17.48 -1.18
CA LYS A 274 1.28 -17.50 0.30
C LYS A 274 0.67 -16.21 0.86
N PHE A 275 0.73 -15.12 0.10
CA PHE A 275 0.32 -13.78 0.56
C PHE A 275 -0.72 -13.13 -0.38
N PRO A 276 -1.86 -13.79 -0.66
CA PRO A 276 -2.85 -13.29 -1.62
C PRO A 276 -3.52 -11.98 -1.19
N LEU A 277 -3.44 -11.64 0.11
CA LEU A 277 -4.06 -10.47 0.72
C LEU A 277 -3.13 -9.26 0.86
N VAL A 278 -1.89 -9.31 0.35
CA VAL A 278 -1.09 -8.08 0.18
C VAL A 278 -1.84 -7.14 -0.77
N GLY A 279 -2.18 -5.95 -0.27
CA GLY A 279 -3.16 -5.05 -0.88
C GLY A 279 -4.56 -5.64 -0.86
N TYR A 280 -5.14 -5.93 0.31
CA TYR A 280 -6.41 -6.66 0.40
C TYR A 280 -7.56 -5.98 -0.41
N PRO A 281 -8.60 -6.75 -0.81
CA PRO A 281 -9.74 -6.22 -1.56
C PRO A 281 -10.45 -5.06 -0.86
N THR A 282 -11.09 -4.17 -1.62
CA THR A 282 -11.90 -3.09 -1.04
C THR A 282 -13.03 -3.63 -0.16
N THR A 283 -13.28 -2.95 0.96
CA THR A 283 -14.25 -3.38 1.98
C THR A 283 -15.56 -2.61 1.87
N PHE A 284 -16.61 -3.22 2.41
CA PHE A 284 -17.94 -2.64 2.52
C PHE A 284 -18.03 -1.78 3.77
N LYS A 285 -18.49 -0.54 3.61
CA LYS A 285 -18.65 0.44 4.69
C LYS A 285 -20.12 0.62 4.99
N LYS A 286 -20.45 0.74 6.27
CA LYS A 286 -21.81 0.98 6.74
C LYS A 286 -22.24 2.40 6.37
N LEU A 287 -23.30 2.53 5.60
CA LEU A 287 -23.94 3.81 5.22
C LEU A 287 -25.45 3.68 5.47
N GLY A 288 -25.95 4.40 6.49
CA GLY A 288 -27.27 4.14 7.02
C GLY A 288 -27.35 2.75 7.66
N ASP A 289 -28.34 1.97 7.26
CA ASP A 289 -28.59 0.62 7.79
C ASP A 289 -27.93 -0.49 6.96
N GLU A 290 -27.29 -0.15 5.84
CA GLU A 290 -26.73 -1.11 4.89
C GLU A 290 -25.21 -0.94 4.70
N PHE A 291 -24.59 -1.94 4.09
CA PHE A 291 -23.16 -1.98 3.80
C PHE A 291 -22.90 -1.87 2.30
N TYR A 292 -22.06 -0.92 1.90
CA TYR A 292 -21.74 -0.64 0.50
C TYR A 292 -20.24 -0.69 0.24
N ASN A 293 -19.82 -1.30 -0.88
CA ASN A 293 -18.44 -1.23 -1.31
C ASN A 293 -18.15 0.06 -2.11
N VAL A 294 -18.05 1.17 -1.38
CA VAL A 294 -17.87 2.52 -1.94
C VAL A 294 -16.63 2.61 -2.83
N TYR A 295 -15.51 2.00 -2.41
CA TYR A 295 -14.23 2.17 -3.10
C TYR A 295 -14.18 1.41 -4.42
N HIS A 296 -14.77 0.21 -4.51
CA HIS A 296 -14.84 -0.52 -5.77
C HIS A 296 -15.56 0.30 -6.86
N PHE A 297 -16.70 0.89 -6.52
CA PHE A 297 -17.44 1.75 -7.45
C PHE A 297 -16.72 3.06 -7.76
N ILE A 298 -16.01 3.66 -6.80
CA ILE A 298 -15.14 4.81 -7.07
C ILE A 298 -14.07 4.45 -8.10
N HIS A 299 -13.44 3.28 -8.00
CA HIS A 299 -12.43 2.87 -8.98
C HIS A 299 -13.02 2.83 -10.40
N ILE A 300 -14.18 2.18 -10.57
CA ILE A 300 -14.88 2.08 -11.86
C ILE A 300 -15.24 3.46 -12.40
N ASP A 301 -15.92 4.30 -11.61
CA ASP A 301 -16.42 5.61 -12.04
C ASP A 301 -15.28 6.58 -12.40
N ARG A 302 -14.21 6.58 -11.60
CA ARG A 302 -13.04 7.42 -11.88
C ARG A 302 -12.29 6.94 -13.11
N LEU A 303 -12.12 5.62 -13.29
CA LEU A 303 -11.51 5.08 -14.51
C LEU A 303 -12.33 5.44 -15.75
N LYS A 304 -13.66 5.33 -15.73
CA LYS A 304 -14.53 5.78 -16.83
C LYS A 304 -14.30 7.25 -17.17
N THR A 305 -14.28 8.11 -16.15
CA THR A 305 -14.06 9.56 -16.33
C THR A 305 -12.69 9.84 -16.94
N LEU A 306 -11.66 9.13 -16.50
CA LEU A 306 -10.28 9.32 -16.96
C LEU A 306 -10.05 8.71 -18.34
N ASN A 307 -10.70 7.60 -18.68
CA ASN A 307 -10.52 6.95 -19.97
C ASN A 307 -11.16 7.72 -21.13
N GLN A 308 -12.08 8.65 -20.86
CA GLN A 308 -12.53 9.64 -21.86
C GLN A 308 -11.36 10.44 -22.46
N LEU A 309 -10.29 10.65 -21.68
CA LEU A 309 -9.07 11.31 -22.14
C LEU A 309 -8.00 10.30 -22.59
N ALA A 310 -7.81 9.20 -21.84
CA ALA A 310 -6.75 8.25 -22.14
C ALA A 310 -7.01 7.40 -23.39
N GLN A 311 -8.28 7.13 -23.71
CA GLN A 311 -8.71 6.30 -24.84
C GLN A 311 -7.92 4.99 -24.93
N ASN A 312 -7.88 4.24 -23.81
CA ASN A 312 -7.04 3.06 -23.68
C ASN A 312 -7.87 1.79 -23.41
N ASP A 313 -7.69 0.79 -24.29
CA ASP A 313 -8.41 -0.48 -24.23
C ASP A 313 -8.14 -1.29 -22.96
N THR A 314 -6.95 -1.16 -22.36
CA THR A 314 -6.64 -1.86 -21.10
C THR A 314 -7.41 -1.25 -19.94
N ILE A 315 -7.58 0.07 -19.92
CA ILE A 315 -8.42 0.72 -18.92
C ILE A 315 -9.88 0.30 -19.12
N ASP A 316 -10.39 0.28 -20.35
CA ASP A 316 -11.76 -0.21 -20.66
C ASP A 316 -11.96 -1.66 -20.25
N TYR A 317 -10.96 -2.51 -20.47
CA TYR A 317 -10.99 -3.90 -20.03
C TYR A 317 -11.22 -4.00 -18.51
N TYR A 318 -10.46 -3.25 -17.69
CA TYR A 318 -10.62 -3.30 -16.24
C TYR A 318 -11.92 -2.67 -15.75
N ILE A 319 -12.41 -1.60 -16.41
CA ILE A 319 -13.75 -1.03 -16.15
C ILE A 319 -14.79 -2.14 -16.33
N ASN A 320 -14.83 -2.77 -17.50
CA ASN A 320 -15.82 -3.80 -17.82
C ASN A 320 -15.70 -5.04 -16.91
N LYS A 321 -14.47 -5.46 -16.61
CA LYS A 321 -14.19 -6.61 -15.74
C LYS A 321 -14.67 -6.35 -14.32
N TRP A 322 -14.37 -5.19 -13.74
CA TRP A 322 -14.81 -4.84 -12.39
C TRP A 322 -16.32 -4.58 -12.31
N GLU A 323 -16.94 -4.01 -13.35
CA GLU A 323 -18.40 -3.95 -13.41
C GLU A 323 -19.04 -5.34 -13.41
N LYS A 324 -18.49 -6.27 -14.21
CA LYS A 324 -18.97 -7.66 -14.26
C LYS A 324 -18.81 -8.38 -12.91
N TYR A 325 -17.82 -8.02 -12.10
CA TYR A 325 -17.68 -8.59 -10.76
C TYR A 325 -18.87 -8.29 -9.87
N THR A 326 -19.41 -7.07 -9.90
CA THR A 326 -20.54 -6.68 -9.04
C THR A 326 -21.78 -7.54 -9.29
N SER A 327 -22.01 -7.98 -10.54
CA SER A 327 -23.09 -8.91 -10.89
C SER A 327 -22.93 -10.34 -10.35
N GLN A 328 -21.71 -10.70 -9.90
CA GLN A 328 -21.40 -12.01 -9.33
C GLN A 328 -21.52 -12.02 -7.80
N TRP A 329 -21.46 -10.85 -7.16
CA TRP A 329 -21.53 -10.74 -5.69
C TRP A 329 -22.75 -11.41 -5.05
N PRO A 330 -23.97 -11.36 -5.62
CA PRO A 330 -25.13 -12.06 -5.06
C PRO A 330 -24.97 -13.58 -4.91
N LYS A 331 -24.00 -14.18 -5.62
CA LYS A 331 -23.74 -15.62 -5.61
C LYS A 331 -22.56 -16.02 -4.72
N MET A 332 -21.96 -15.06 -4.01
CA MET A 332 -20.77 -15.27 -3.21
C MET A 332 -21.12 -15.16 -1.72
N GLU A 333 -20.85 -16.24 -0.98
CA GLU A 333 -21.12 -16.34 0.47
C GLU A 333 -20.48 -15.18 1.26
N ILE A 334 -19.25 -14.79 0.90
CA ILE A 334 -18.53 -13.68 1.55
C ILE A 334 -19.23 -12.30 1.42
N TYR A 335 -20.22 -12.17 0.52
CA TYR A 335 -20.98 -10.95 0.29
C TYR A 335 -22.47 -11.09 0.65
N GLU A 336 -22.84 -12.14 1.37
CA GLU A 336 -24.21 -12.33 1.86
C GLU A 336 -24.61 -11.20 2.82
N GLY A 337 -25.82 -10.67 2.65
CA GLY A 337 -26.34 -9.55 3.45
C GLY A 337 -25.72 -8.18 3.16
N LEU A 338 -24.86 -8.05 2.14
CA LEU A 338 -24.26 -6.77 1.73
C LEU A 338 -24.94 -6.21 0.48
N ASN A 339 -24.90 -4.88 0.29
CA ASN A 339 -25.50 -4.24 -0.88
C ASN A 339 -24.56 -4.34 -2.10
N HIS A 340 -25.09 -4.79 -3.25
CA HIS A 340 -24.30 -5.04 -4.46
C HIS A 340 -24.36 -3.93 -5.51
N HIS A 341 -24.94 -2.78 -5.16
CA HIS A 341 -25.06 -1.62 -6.03
C HIS A 341 -24.22 -0.44 -5.52
N ALA A 342 -23.98 0.53 -6.40
CA ALA A 342 -23.37 1.79 -5.99
C ALA A 342 -24.28 2.51 -4.99
N TYR A 343 -23.68 3.09 -3.95
CA TYR A 343 -24.38 4.01 -3.06
C TYR A 343 -24.84 5.24 -3.87
N LYS A 344 -26.12 5.59 -3.77
CA LYS A 344 -26.75 6.67 -4.54
C LYS A 344 -26.72 8.00 -3.82
#